data_AF-A0A496P5R7-F1
#
_entry.id   AF-A0A496P5R7-F1
#
_cell.length_a   1.000
_cell.length_b   1.000
_cell.length_c   1.000
_cell.angle_alpha   90.00
_cell.angle_beta   90.00
_cell.angle_gamma   90.00
#
_symmetry.space_group_name_H-M   'P 1'
#
loop_
_entity.id
_entity.type
_entity.pdbx_description
1 polymer ?
#
loop_
_entity_poly.entity_id
_entity_poly.type
_entity_poly.pdbx_seq_one_letter_code
_entity_poly.pdbx_strand_id
1 'polypeptide(L)' 'MHQYLFFIGDFPIRAYGTMLALAIICGASVAYVLLKKDGRGWHEHIIDFSITVAVAGLIGA' A
#
# COMPACT_ATOMS: atom_id res chain seq x y z
N MET A 1 1.45 20.86 12.96
CA MET A 1 1.19 19.52 12.39
C MET A 1 -0.08 19.62 11.54
N HIS A 2 0.04 19.79 10.22
CA HIS A 2 -1.13 19.94 9.34
C HIS A 2 -1.73 18.54 9.08
N GLN A 3 -2.85 18.25 9.74
CA GLN A 3 -3.45 16.91 9.80
C GLN A 3 -4.15 16.53 8.49
N TYR A 4 -4.52 17.53 7.70
CA TYR A 4 -5.15 17.43 6.40
C TYR A 4 -4.15 17.85 5.33
N LEU A 5 -3.98 17.04 4.30
CA LEU A 5 -3.02 17.32 3.24
C LEU A 5 -3.65 18.23 2.18
N PHE A 6 -4.88 17.90 1.76
CA PHE A 6 -5.70 18.68 0.84
C PHE A 6 -7.14 18.15 0.90
N PHE A 7 -8.08 18.94 0.39
CA PHE A 7 -9.50 18.59 0.32
C PHE A 7 -9.89 18.33 -1.15
N ILE A 8 -10.62 17.24 -1.40
CA ILE A 8 -11.31 17.01 -2.68
C ILE A 8 -12.78 17.33 -2.42
N GLY A 9 -13.20 18.55 -2.79
CA GLY A 9 -14.52 19.08 -2.41
C GLY A 9 -14.70 19.04 -0.89
N ASP A 10 -15.68 18.28 -0.42
CA ASP A 10 -15.97 18.06 1.00
C ASP A 10 -15.16 16.92 1.66
N PHE A 11 -14.34 16.20 0.90
CA PHE A 11 -13.59 15.05 1.43
C PHE A 11 -12.20 15.45 1.94
N PRO A 12 -11.96 15.42 3.27
CA PRO A 12 -10.64 15.70 3.83
C PRO A 12 -9.69 14.52 3.66
N ILE A 13 -8.57 14.71 2.98
CA ILE A 13 -7.50 13.70 2.91
C ILE A 13 -6.54 13.93 4.07
N ARG A 14 -6.49 12.95 4.98
CA ARG A 14 -5.64 13.00 6.17
C ARG A 14 -4.25 12.45 5.87
N ALA A 15 -3.22 13.14 6.38
CA ALA A 15 -1.82 12.76 6.20
C ALA A 15 -1.52 11.32 6.62
N TYR A 16 -2.16 10.83 7.68
CA TYR A 16 -1.99 9.45 8.16
C TYR A 16 -2.47 8.41 7.14
N GLY A 17 -3.64 8.62 6.53
CA GLY A 17 -4.17 7.70 5.52
C GLY A 17 -3.30 7.68 4.27
N THR A 18 -2.81 8.86 3.85
CA THR A 18 -1.88 8.96 2.72
C THR A 18 -0.56 8.26 3.00
N MET A 19 0.00 8.41 4.20
CA MET A 19 1.22 7.71 4.63
C MET A 19 1.03 6.20 4.66
N LEU A 20 -0.11 5.71 5.15
CA LEU A 20 -0.43 4.28 5.17
C LEU A 20 -0.50 3.70 3.74
N ALA A 21 -1.20 4.38 2.83
CA ALA A 21 -1.28 3.96 1.43
C ALA A 21 0.11 3.93 0.78
N LEU A 22 0.94 4.95 1.03
CA LEU A 22 2.30 5.01 0.53
C LEU A 22 3.17 3.85 1.05
N ALA A 23 3.02 3.50 2.33
CA ALA A 23 3.75 2.39 2.94
C ALA A 23 3.40 1.04 2.31
N ILE A 24 2.12 0.79 2.04
CA ILE A 24 1.65 -0.43 1.37
C ILE A 24 2.22 -0.52 -0.05
N ILE A 25 2.18 0.58 -0.82
CA ILE A 25 2.71 0.62 -2.18
C ILE A 25 4.23 0.38 -2.18
N CYS A 26 4.98 1.04 -1.29
CA CYS A 26 6.42 0.83 -1.15
C CYS A 26 6.76 -0.62 -0.78
N GLY A 27 6.04 -1.20 0.20
CA GLY A 27 6.23 -2.59 0.60
C GLY A 27 5.99 -3.57 -0.55
N ALA A 28 4.89 -3.39 -1.29
CA ALA A 28 4.57 -4.17 -2.48
C ALA A 28 5.67 -4.06 -3.56
N SER A 29 6.16 -2.84 -3.79
CA SER A 29 7.18 -2.55 -4.79
C SER A 29 8.51 -3.24 -4.47
N VAL A 30 8.94 -3.17 -3.20
CA VAL A 30 10.18 -3.83 -2.73
C VAL A 30 10.04 -5.35 -2.82
N ALA A 31 8.90 -5.90 -2.38
CA ALA A 31 8.63 -7.33 -2.46
C ALA A 31 8.65 -7.84 -3.91
N TYR A 32 8.06 -7.08 -4.84
CA TYR A 32 8.10 -7.40 -6.27
C TYR A 32 9.52 -7.44 -6.82
N VAL A 33 10.35 -6.42 -6.53
CA VAL A 33 11.74 -6.38 -6.99
C VAL A 33 12.54 -7.55 -6.42
N LEU A 34 12.32 -7.90 -5.16
CA LEU A 34 13.01 -9.01 -4.50
C LEU A 34 12.62 -10.36 -5.12
N LEU A 35 11.33 -10.61 -5.32
CA LEU A 35 10.85 -11.88 -5.90
C LEU A 35 11.16 -12.00 -7.39
N LYS A 36 11.22 -10.89 -8.11
CA LYS A 36 11.69 -10.87 -9.49
C LYS A 36 13.16 -11.28 -9.59
N LYS A 37 13.99 -10.89 -8.61
CA LYS A 37 15.39 -11.32 -8.52
C LYS A 37 15.55 -12.77 -8.07
N ASP A 38 14.62 -13.29 -7.27
CA ASP A 38 14.63 -14.69 -6.82
C ASP A 38 14.33 -15.69 -7.96
N GLY A 39 13.81 -15.23 -9.10
CA GLY A 39 13.72 -16.01 -10.35
C GLY A 39 12.74 -17.19 -10.34
N ARG A 40 12.07 -17.44 -9.21
CA ARG A 40 11.15 -18.56 -9.00
C ARG A 40 9.70 -18.32 -9.51
N GLY A 41 9.43 -17.21 -10.22
CA GLY A 41 8.10 -16.90 -10.78
C GLY A 41 7.08 -16.24 -9.82
N TRP A 42 7.36 -16.18 -8.52
CA TRP A 42 6.44 -15.64 -7.49
C TRP A 42 6.13 -14.15 -7.58
N HIS A 43 6.75 -13.43 -8.51
CA HIS A 43 6.54 -12.00 -8.70
C HIS A 43 5.14 -11.68 -9.25
N GLU A 44 4.49 -12.60 -9.97
CA GLU A 44 3.10 -12.43 -10.43
C GLU A 44 2.11 -12.43 -9.27
N HIS A 45 2.32 -13.28 -8.25
CA HIS A 45 1.41 -13.41 -7.11
C HIS A 45 1.57 -12.32 -6.05
N ILE A 46 2.64 -11.54 -6.09
CA ILE A 46 2.90 -10.55 -5.04
C ILE A 46 1.90 -9.39 -5.07
N ILE A 47 1.36 -9.06 -6.25
CA ILE A 47 0.33 -8.03 -6.40
C ILE A 47 -0.95 -8.47 -5.67
N ASP A 48 -1.44 -9.69 -5.95
CA ASP A 48 -2.62 -10.25 -5.29
C ASP A 48 -2.42 -10.38 -3.78
N PHE A 49 -1.22 -10.79 -3.35
CA PHE A 49 -0.88 -10.85 -1.94
C PHE A 49 -0.90 -9.47 -1.28
N SER A 50 -0.32 -8.46 -1.92
CA SER A 50 -0.33 -7.08 -1.40
C SER A 50 -1.73 -6.49 -1.31
N ILE A 51 -2.61 -6.76 -2.28
CA ILE A 51 -4.02 -6.33 -2.22
C ILE A 51 -4.75 -7.03 -1.08
N THR A 52 -4.54 -8.34 -0.91
CA THR A 52 -5.16 -9.11 0.17
C THR A 52 -4.72 -8.59 1.54
N VAL A 53 -3.43 -8.29 1.72
CA VAL A 53 -2.90 -7.68 2.95
C VAL A 53 -3.48 -6.29 3.19
N ALA A 54 -3.63 -5.47 2.14
CA ALA A 54 -4.21 -4.15 2.26
C ALA A 54 -5.68 -4.21 2.73
N VAL A 55 -6.48 -5.13 2.17
CA VAL A 55 -7.88 -5.35 2.57
C VAL A 55 -7.95 -5.94 3.97
N ALA A 56 -7.12 -6.92 4.30
CA ALA A 56 -7.06 -7.49 5.64
C ALA A 56 -6.67 -6.45 6.70
N GLY A 57 -5.73 -5.55 6.38
CA GLY A 57 -5.35 -4.43 7.25
C GLY A 57 -6.48 -3.42 7.44
N LEU A 58 -7.34 -3.24 6.44
CA LEU A 58 -8.52 -2.38 6.55
C LEU A 58 -9.65 -3.03 7.37
N ILE A 59 -9.80 -4.36 7.30
CA ILE A 59 -10.78 -5.12 8.08
C ILE A 59 -10.34 -5.27 9.55
N GLY A 60 -9.04 -5.41 9.80
CA GLY A 60 -8.48 -5.60 11.14
C GLY A 60 -8.27 -4.33 11.96
N ALA A 61 -8.40 -3.15 11.34
CA ALA A 61 -8.28 -1.84 11.98
C ALA A 61 -9.61 -1.34 12.54
#